data_AF-A0A953MNT5-F1
#
_entry.id   AF-A0A953MNT5-F1
#
_cell.length_a   1.000
_cell.length_b   1.000
_cell.length_c   1.000
_cell.angle_alpha   90.00
_cell.angle_beta   90.00
_cell.angle_gamma   90.00
#
_symmetry.space_group_name_H-M   'P 1'
#
loop_
_entity.id
_entity.type
_entity.pdbx_description
1 polymer ?
#
loop_
_entity_poly.entity_id
_entity_poly.type
_entity_poly.pdbx_seq_one_letter_code
_entity_poly.pdbx_strand_id
1 'polypeptide(L)'
;MRISDSMLTSSYIQNINRARERMDELQRKIATGNKIEKPSDSPAGAAKIMRLTNQLSRSDTYLNNISNSLDFLNDTSLSLESLQNETLSISEKLVQVANDSNIGNYNSFADQIDLALKNMMNLANNESQGKYIFGGTDFSSQPFGTTADGLSVEVKAKNISGENLVKTAATISQKINISGAEVFSTIIKQNGNFDVNAATGDVVNDTTQVYDAEGNQYNLNLTYTKTSANTYSLNYDII
;
A
#
# COMPACT_ATOMS: atom_id res chain seq x y z
N MET A 1 -30.34 79.47 -2.18
CA MET A 1 -29.93 78.79 -0.93
C MET A 1 -28.59 79.38 -0.49
N ARG A 2 -28.44 79.74 0.79
CA ARG A 2 -27.18 80.27 1.33
C ARG A 2 -26.39 79.10 1.92
N ILE A 3 -25.25 78.78 1.31
CA ILE A 3 -24.32 77.80 1.88
C ILE A 3 -23.73 78.44 3.14
N SER A 4 -23.90 77.79 4.28
CA SER A 4 -23.34 78.23 5.55
C SER A 4 -21.87 77.83 5.64
N ASP A 5 -21.04 78.65 6.28
CA ASP A 5 -19.61 78.38 6.49
C ASP A 5 -19.37 77.04 7.24
N SER A 6 -20.34 76.63 8.07
CA SER A 6 -20.37 75.33 8.73
C SER A 6 -20.62 74.17 7.75
N MET A 7 -21.40 74.37 6.68
CA MET A 7 -21.57 73.37 5.62
C MET A 7 -20.31 73.23 4.76
N LEU A 8 -19.61 74.34 4.50
CA LEU A 8 -18.34 74.34 3.76
C LEU A 8 -17.25 73.57 4.54
N THR A 9 -17.04 73.93 5.80
CA THR A 9 -16.08 73.24 6.70
C THR A 9 -16.43 71.76 6.88
N SER A 10 -17.71 71.41 7.08
CA SER A 10 -18.13 70.00 7.16
C SER A 10 -17.86 69.22 5.88
N SER A 11 -18.10 69.84 4.71
CA SER A 11 -17.80 69.21 3.41
C SER A 11 -16.30 69.01 3.21
N TYR A 12 -15.47 69.96 3.63
CA TYR A 12 -14.01 69.83 3.61
C TYR A 12 -13.52 68.67 4.49
N ILE A 13 -14.01 68.57 5.73
CA ILE A 13 -13.64 67.48 6.65
C ILE A 13 -14.05 66.12 6.07
N GLN A 14 -15.25 66.01 5.49
CA GLN A 14 -15.68 64.77 4.82
C GLN A 14 -14.77 64.39 3.65
N ASN A 15 -14.34 65.36 2.83
CA ASN A 15 -13.42 65.10 1.72
C ASN A 15 -12.03 64.67 2.21
N ILE A 16 -11.51 65.29 3.28
CA ILE A 16 -10.23 64.88 3.90
C ILE A 16 -10.32 63.46 4.44
N ASN A 17 -11.41 63.10 5.12
CA ASN A 17 -11.59 61.75 5.65
C ASN A 17 -11.65 60.70 4.52
N ARG A 18 -12.39 60.96 3.44
CA ARG A 18 -12.41 60.09 2.24
C ARG A 18 -11.03 59.96 1.59
N ALA A 19 -10.24 61.03 1.55
CA ALA A 19 -8.89 61.00 1.01
C ALA A 19 -7.94 60.14 1.88
N ARG A 20 -8.04 60.25 3.21
CA ARG A 20 -7.30 59.39 4.14
C ARG A 20 -7.66 57.91 3.98
N GLU A 21 -8.96 57.59 3.94
CA GLU A 21 -9.41 56.20 3.76
C GLU A 21 -8.88 55.58 2.46
N ARG A 22 -8.88 56.35 1.36
CA ARG A 22 -8.36 55.91 0.07
C ARG A 22 -6.84 55.76 0.07
N MET A 23 -6.13 56.62 0.78
CA MET A 23 -4.68 56.48 0.97
C MET A 23 -4.35 55.20 1.75
N ASP A 24 -5.06 54.94 2.85
CA ASP A 24 -4.87 53.73 3.66
C ASP A 24 -5.18 52.45 2.87
N GLU A 25 -6.21 52.49 2.01
CA GLU A 25 -6.53 51.39 1.10
C GLU A 25 -5.42 51.12 0.09
N LEU A 26 -4.88 52.16 -0.54
CA LEU A 26 -3.77 52.02 -1.49
C LEU A 26 -2.50 51.53 -0.80
N GLN A 27 -2.19 52.04 0.39
CA GLN A 27 -1.05 51.56 1.17
C GLN A 27 -1.18 50.08 1.52
N ARG A 28 -2.37 49.60 1.92
CA ARG A 28 -2.62 48.17 2.15
C ARG A 28 -2.43 47.34 0.88
N LYS A 29 -2.94 47.80 -0.26
CA LYS A 29 -2.78 47.10 -1.56
C LYS A 29 -1.33 47.05 -2.02
N ILE A 30 -0.55 48.09 -1.77
CA ILE A 30 0.90 48.11 -2.04
C ILE A 30 1.64 47.17 -1.10
N ALA A 31 1.29 47.16 0.19
CA ALA A 31 1.94 46.30 1.18
C ALA A 31 1.66 44.80 0.96
N THR A 32 0.42 44.46 0.59
CA THR A 32 -0.03 43.07 0.35
C THR A 32 0.28 42.58 -1.06
N GLY A 33 0.42 43.50 -2.02
CA GLY A 33 0.50 43.17 -3.45
C GLY A 33 -0.81 42.69 -4.07
N ASN A 34 -1.89 42.61 -3.28
CA ASN A 34 -3.17 42.07 -3.74
C ASN A 34 -4.07 43.19 -4.26
N LYS A 35 -4.73 42.91 -5.39
CA LYS A 35 -5.73 43.81 -5.97
C LYS A 35 -7.06 43.79 -5.22
N ILE A 36 -7.42 42.65 -4.63
CA ILE A 36 -8.68 42.40 -3.92
C ILE A 36 -8.31 41.92 -2.53
N GLU A 37 -8.60 42.72 -1.52
CA GLU A 37 -8.30 42.42 -0.12
C GLU A 37 -9.58 42.02 0.64
N LYS A 38 -10.69 42.68 0.33
CA LYS A 38 -12.00 42.38 0.92
C LYS A 38 -12.98 41.88 -0.14
N PRO A 39 -13.90 40.96 0.21
CA PRO A 39 -15.00 40.59 -0.68
C PRO A 39 -15.85 41.77 -1.14
N SER A 40 -15.92 42.84 -0.34
CA SER A 40 -16.58 44.10 -0.70
C SER A 40 -15.93 44.84 -1.87
N ASP A 41 -14.62 44.66 -2.10
CA ASP A 41 -13.89 45.37 -3.16
C ASP A 41 -14.29 44.85 -4.56
N SER A 42 -14.55 43.55 -4.65
CA SER A 42 -15.14 42.91 -5.83
C SER A 42 -15.72 41.55 -5.45
N PRO A 43 -17.05 41.43 -5.28
CA PRO A 43 -17.68 40.16 -4.95
C PRO A 43 -17.39 39.07 -6.01
N ALA A 44 -17.44 39.43 -7.29
CA ALA A 44 -17.14 38.50 -8.39
C ALA A 44 -15.67 38.07 -8.42
N GLY A 45 -14.74 39.00 -8.19
CA GLY A 45 -13.31 38.70 -8.13
C GLY A 45 -12.95 37.84 -6.91
N ALA A 46 -13.51 38.16 -5.74
CA ALA A 46 -13.34 37.37 -4.52
C ALA A 46 -13.88 35.95 -4.67
N ALA A 47 -15.05 35.77 -5.30
CA ALA A 47 -15.60 34.44 -5.59
C ALA A 47 -14.67 33.63 -6.53
N LYS A 48 -14.07 34.27 -7.54
CA LYS A 48 -13.10 33.63 -8.44
C LYS A 48 -11.82 33.23 -7.69
N ILE A 49 -11.28 34.10 -6.85
CA ILE A 49 -10.10 33.81 -6.02
C ILE A 49 -10.40 32.61 -5.12
N MET A 50 -11.51 32.64 -4.38
CA MET A 50 -11.88 31.54 -3.48
C MET A 50 -12.01 30.20 -4.22
N ARG A 51 -12.58 30.19 -5.43
CA ARG A 51 -12.64 28.98 -6.25
C ARG A 51 -11.25 28.48 -6.64
N LEU A 52 -10.36 29.38 -7.06
CA LEU A 52 -8.98 29.03 -7.42
C LEU A 52 -8.18 28.53 -6.22
N THR A 53 -8.31 29.18 -5.05
CA THR A 53 -7.68 28.74 -3.80
C THR A 53 -8.16 27.35 -3.39
N ASN A 54 -9.46 27.07 -3.51
CA ASN A 54 -10.00 25.74 -3.26
C ASN A 54 -9.49 24.70 -4.27
N GLN A 55 -9.33 25.07 -5.54
CA GLN A 55 -8.73 24.19 -6.56
C GLN A 55 -7.26 23.90 -6.25
N LEU A 56 -6.49 24.91 -5.85
CA LEU A 56 -5.09 24.77 -5.45
C LEU A 56 -4.95 23.85 -4.24
N SER A 57 -5.70 24.10 -3.16
CA SER A 57 -5.69 23.27 -1.95
C SER A 57 -6.05 21.80 -2.23
N ARG A 58 -7.00 21.55 -3.14
CA ARG A 58 -7.31 20.18 -3.61
C ARG A 58 -6.13 19.57 -4.36
N SER A 59 -5.47 20.34 -5.23
CA SER A 59 -4.29 19.90 -5.96
C SER A 59 -3.13 19.55 -5.00
N ASP A 60 -2.88 20.39 -3.99
CA ASP A 60 -1.86 20.13 -2.97
C ASP A 60 -2.15 18.84 -2.19
N THR A 61 -3.43 18.61 -1.86
CA THR A 61 -3.87 17.36 -1.22
C THR A 61 -3.58 16.15 -2.11
N TYR A 62 -3.84 16.25 -3.42
CA TYR A 62 -3.54 15.16 -4.36
C TYR A 62 -2.04 14.91 -4.50
N LEU A 63 -1.21 15.96 -4.53
CA LEU A 63 0.25 15.81 -4.57
C LEU A 63 0.78 15.13 -3.30
N ASN A 64 0.27 15.52 -2.13
CA ASN A 64 0.62 14.86 -0.87
C ASN A 64 0.19 13.40 -0.86
N ASN A 65 -1.01 13.10 -1.34
CA ASN A 65 -1.49 11.73 -1.49
C ASN A 65 -0.60 10.90 -2.42
N ILE A 66 -0.17 11.47 -3.55
CA ILE A 66 0.73 10.80 -4.50
C ILE A 66 2.09 10.53 -3.84
N SER A 67 2.68 11.52 -3.16
CA SER A 67 3.96 11.34 -2.46
C SER A 67 3.89 10.23 -1.44
N ASN A 68 2.88 10.27 -0.55
CA ASN A 68 2.71 9.24 0.48
C ASN A 68 2.45 7.86 -0.13
N SER A 69 1.74 7.79 -1.26
CA SER A 69 1.49 6.53 -1.97
C SER A 69 2.76 5.97 -2.61
N LEU A 70 3.62 6.83 -3.17
CA LEU A 70 4.91 6.42 -3.73
C LEU A 70 5.83 5.88 -2.63
N ASP A 71 5.89 6.55 -1.49
CA ASP A 71 6.69 6.08 -0.34
C ASP A 71 6.20 4.70 0.13
N PHE A 72 4.88 4.54 0.27
CA PHE A 72 4.28 3.24 0.64
C PHE A 72 4.57 2.14 -0.40
N LEU A 73 4.49 2.45 -1.70
CA LEU A 73 4.80 1.51 -2.77
C LEU A 73 6.29 1.14 -2.81
N ASN A 74 7.18 2.08 -2.54
CA ASN A 74 8.62 1.83 -2.45
C ASN A 74 8.93 0.88 -1.28
N ASP A 75 8.36 1.13 -0.10
CA ASP A 75 8.52 0.24 1.06
C ASP A 75 7.97 -1.16 0.79
N THR A 76 6.84 -1.24 0.08
CA THR A 76 6.26 -2.51 -0.38
C THR A 76 7.20 -3.23 -1.34
N SER A 77 7.75 -2.54 -2.33
CA SER A 77 8.67 -3.11 -3.32
C SER A 77 9.96 -3.63 -2.67
N LEU A 78 10.55 -2.87 -1.75
CA LEU A 78 11.75 -3.30 -1.02
C LEU A 78 11.49 -4.53 -0.14
N SER A 79 10.29 -4.60 0.46
CA SER A 79 9.87 -5.77 1.24
C SER A 79 9.70 -7.00 0.34
N LEU A 80 9.12 -6.85 -0.85
CA LEU A 80 8.97 -7.92 -1.84
C LEU A 80 10.31 -8.41 -2.39
N GLU A 81 11.24 -7.50 -2.70
CA GLU A 81 12.59 -7.85 -3.15
C GLU A 81 13.34 -8.64 -2.06
N SER A 82 13.20 -8.22 -0.81
CA SER A 82 13.78 -8.94 0.34
C SER A 82 13.18 -10.35 0.49
N LEU A 83 11.86 -10.49 0.34
CA LEU A 83 11.18 -11.79 0.36
C LEU A 83 11.63 -12.70 -0.79
N GLN A 84 11.83 -12.14 -1.99
CA GLN A 84 12.34 -12.88 -3.14
C GLN A 84 13.76 -13.42 -2.86
N ASN A 85 14.64 -12.58 -2.30
CA ASN A 85 16.01 -12.98 -1.96
C ASN A 85 16.04 -14.08 -0.89
N GLU A 86 15.21 -13.99 0.16
CA GLU A 86 15.08 -15.05 1.17
C GLU A 86 14.57 -16.36 0.54
N THR A 87 13.59 -16.28 -0.36
CA THR A 87 13.04 -17.46 -1.07
C THR A 87 14.10 -18.14 -1.95
N LEU A 88 14.91 -17.35 -2.66
CA LEU A 88 16.04 -17.85 -3.45
C LEU A 88 17.09 -18.51 -2.54
N SER A 89 17.43 -17.89 -1.40
CA SER A 89 18.37 -18.46 -0.44
C SER A 89 17.90 -19.80 0.12
N ILE A 90 16.60 -19.94 0.44
CA ILE A 90 16.02 -21.22 0.87
C ILE A 90 16.15 -22.26 -0.24
N SER A 91 15.84 -21.89 -1.49
CA SER A 91 15.91 -22.79 -2.64
C SER A 91 17.34 -23.30 -2.89
N GLU A 92 18.33 -22.41 -2.79
CA GLU A 92 19.75 -22.77 -2.88
C GLU A 92 20.17 -23.74 -1.77
N LYS A 93 19.76 -23.47 -0.52
CA LYS A 93 20.04 -24.35 0.63
C LYS A 93 19.40 -25.74 0.44
N LEU A 94 18.17 -25.81 -0.07
CA LEU A 94 17.49 -27.07 -0.35
C LEU A 94 18.22 -27.89 -1.44
N VAL A 95 18.71 -27.24 -2.49
CA VAL A 95 19.55 -27.90 -3.51
C VAL A 95 20.87 -28.40 -2.91
N GLN A 96 21.48 -27.62 -2.01
CA GLN A 96 22.69 -28.05 -1.31
C GLN A 96 22.45 -29.27 -0.42
N VAL A 97 21.31 -29.32 0.29
CA VAL A 97 20.89 -30.48 1.11
C VAL A 97 20.73 -31.75 0.28
N ALA A 98 20.28 -31.63 -0.97
CA ALA A 98 20.10 -32.76 -1.88
C ALA A 98 21.42 -33.36 -2.42
N ASN A 99 22.57 -32.73 -2.17
CA ASN A 99 23.87 -33.29 -2.55
C ASN A 99 24.35 -34.34 -1.54
N ASP A 100 24.77 -35.51 -2.04
CA ASP A 100 25.24 -36.65 -1.24
C ASP A 100 26.45 -36.32 -0.34
N SER A 101 27.26 -35.32 -0.70
CA SER A 101 28.40 -34.87 0.12
C SER A 101 28.00 -34.19 1.44
N ASN A 102 26.72 -33.80 1.60
CA ASN A 102 26.20 -33.11 2.79
C ASN A 102 25.43 -34.03 3.75
N ILE A 103 25.42 -35.35 3.50
CA ILE A 103 24.81 -36.36 4.37
C ILE A 103 25.38 -36.22 5.79
N GLY A 104 24.50 -35.89 6.75
CA GLY A 104 24.84 -35.69 8.16
C GLY A 104 24.80 -34.24 8.67
N ASN A 105 24.79 -33.24 7.78
CA ASN A 105 24.70 -31.82 8.14
C ASN A 105 23.27 -31.25 8.13
N TYR A 106 22.25 -32.12 8.03
CA TYR A 106 20.84 -31.73 7.87
C TYR A 106 20.32 -30.80 8.96
N ASN A 107 20.78 -30.95 10.21
CA ASN A 107 20.35 -30.08 11.32
C ASN A 107 20.79 -28.62 11.10
N SER A 108 22.01 -28.40 10.60
CA SER A 108 22.50 -27.04 10.33
C SER A 108 21.73 -26.38 9.18
N PHE A 109 21.37 -27.13 8.15
CA PHE A 109 20.53 -26.62 7.07
C PHE A 109 19.10 -26.37 7.54
N ALA A 110 18.55 -27.23 8.39
CA ALA A 110 17.22 -27.04 9.00
C ALA A 110 17.18 -25.75 9.83
N ASP A 111 18.18 -25.51 10.68
CA ASP A 111 18.29 -24.27 11.47
C ASP A 111 18.37 -23.02 10.59
N GLN A 112 19.12 -23.10 9.48
CA GLN A 112 19.24 -22.00 8.52
C GLN A 112 17.98 -21.73 7.71
N ILE A 113 17.17 -22.76 7.45
CA ILE A 113 15.86 -22.62 6.78
C ILE A 113 14.84 -22.07 7.79
N ASP A 114 14.84 -22.55 9.03
CA ASP A 114 13.99 -22.01 10.09
C ASP A 114 14.25 -20.53 10.35
N LEU A 115 15.52 -20.11 10.37
CA LEU A 115 15.87 -18.69 10.47
C LEU A 115 15.36 -17.87 9.27
N ALA A 116 15.51 -18.39 8.05
CA ALA A 116 15.01 -17.72 6.84
C ALA A 116 13.47 -17.59 6.88
N LEU A 117 12.75 -18.63 7.31
CA LEU A 117 11.29 -18.58 7.48
C LEU A 117 10.86 -17.56 8.53
N LYS A 118 11.60 -17.45 9.64
CA LYS A 118 11.38 -16.39 10.65
C LYS A 118 11.61 -14.99 10.08
N ASN A 119 12.65 -14.82 9.26
CA ASN A 119 12.90 -13.55 8.58
C ASN A 119 11.77 -13.21 7.60
N MET A 120 11.32 -14.17 6.80
CA MET A 120 10.17 -13.99 5.90
C MET A 120 8.89 -13.63 6.66
N MET A 121 8.65 -14.23 7.84
CA MET A 121 7.52 -13.86 8.70
C MET A 121 7.63 -12.41 9.22
N ASN A 122 8.84 -11.96 9.56
CA ASN A 122 9.06 -10.57 9.97
C ASN A 122 8.82 -9.61 8.80
N LEU A 123 9.29 -9.96 7.59
CA LEU A 123 9.04 -9.18 6.37
C LEU A 123 7.54 -9.15 5.99
N ALA A 124 6.83 -10.26 6.18
CA ALA A 124 5.39 -10.34 5.97
C ALA A 124 4.59 -9.45 6.94
N ASN A 125 5.18 -9.13 8.10
CA ASN A 125 4.64 -8.24 9.11
C ASN A 125 5.33 -6.87 9.12
N ASN A 126 6.00 -6.48 8.02
CA ASN A 126 6.66 -5.18 7.95
C ASN A 126 5.66 -4.02 8.01
N GLU A 127 6.07 -2.95 8.68
CA GLU A 127 5.26 -1.75 8.90
C GLU A 127 5.84 -0.57 8.11
N SER A 128 4.97 0.14 7.39
CA SER A 128 5.27 1.45 6.81
C SER A 128 4.34 2.49 7.43
N GLN A 129 4.92 3.55 8.00
CA GLN A 129 4.17 4.66 8.61
C GLN A 129 3.12 4.21 9.66
N GLY A 130 3.45 3.18 10.44
CA GLY A 130 2.57 2.61 11.48
C GLY A 130 1.41 1.78 10.92
N LYS A 131 1.52 1.30 9.68
CA LYS A 131 0.56 0.43 9.02
C LYS A 131 1.26 -0.82 8.51
N TYR A 132 0.68 -1.99 8.75
CA TYR A 132 1.17 -3.23 8.16
C TYR A 132 0.97 -3.23 6.65
N ILE A 133 2.07 -3.37 5.90
CA ILE A 133 2.09 -3.25 4.43
C ILE A 133 1.22 -4.34 3.78
N PHE A 134 1.33 -5.57 4.29
CA PHE A 134 0.60 -6.74 3.79
C PHE A 134 -0.71 -7.02 4.54
N GLY A 135 -1.19 -6.06 5.34
CA GLY A 135 -2.43 -6.16 6.13
C GLY A 135 -3.74 -6.10 5.32
N GLY A 136 -3.66 -5.84 4.01
CA GLY A 136 -4.84 -5.68 3.17
C GLY A 136 -5.61 -4.40 3.52
N THR A 137 -6.76 -4.54 4.16
CA THR A 137 -7.58 -3.41 4.65
C THR A 137 -7.46 -3.18 6.16
N ASP A 138 -6.86 -4.13 6.89
CA ASP A 138 -6.56 -3.98 8.31
C ASP A 138 -5.10 -3.58 8.50
N PHE A 139 -4.88 -2.29 8.71
CA PHE A 139 -3.54 -1.74 8.91
C PHE A 139 -3.09 -1.80 10.38
N SER A 140 -3.99 -2.14 11.30
CA SER A 140 -3.79 -1.95 12.74
C SER A 140 -3.34 -3.21 13.47
N SER A 141 -3.61 -4.38 12.90
CA SER A 141 -3.24 -5.67 13.46
C SER A 141 -2.17 -6.34 12.64
N GLN A 142 -1.24 -7.02 13.30
CA GLN A 142 -0.25 -7.88 12.67
C GLN A 142 -0.95 -8.92 11.75
N PRO A 143 -0.64 -8.97 10.46
CA PRO A 143 -1.34 -9.82 9.51
C PRO A 143 -1.07 -11.31 9.69
N PHE A 144 0.17 -11.68 10.00
CA PHE A 144 0.61 -13.06 10.09
C PHE A 144 1.16 -13.39 11.48
N GLY A 145 0.84 -14.58 11.97
CA GLY A 145 1.46 -15.15 13.17
C GLY A 145 1.69 -16.64 13.02
N THR A 146 2.11 -17.28 14.10
CA THR A 146 2.24 -18.73 14.18
C THR A 146 1.10 -19.32 15.01
N THR A 147 0.68 -20.54 14.66
CA THR A 147 -0.25 -21.32 15.47
C THR A 147 0.35 -21.61 16.86
N ALA A 148 -0.50 -21.97 17.83
CA ALA A 148 -0.07 -22.26 19.19
C ALA A 148 1.01 -23.36 19.28
N ASP A 149 1.02 -24.29 18.30
CA ASP A 149 1.99 -25.37 18.20
C ASP A 149 3.31 -24.93 17.51
N GLY A 150 3.38 -23.70 16.99
CA GLY A 150 4.54 -23.15 16.30
C GLY A 150 4.85 -23.74 14.92
N LEU A 151 4.03 -24.70 14.46
CA LEU A 151 4.28 -25.50 13.26
C LEU A 151 3.64 -24.93 11.98
N SER A 152 2.77 -23.93 12.08
CA SER A 152 2.07 -23.37 10.93
C SER A 152 1.88 -21.86 11.03
N VAL A 153 1.83 -21.20 9.88
CA VAL A 153 1.52 -19.77 9.76
C VAL A 153 0.00 -19.59 9.77
N GLU A 154 -0.50 -18.74 10.66
CA GLU A 154 -1.90 -18.33 10.72
C GLU A 154 -2.06 -16.87 10.30
N VAL A 155 -3.17 -16.59 9.61
CA VAL A 155 -3.59 -15.21 9.33
C VAL A 155 -4.34 -14.68 10.54
N LYS A 156 -3.78 -13.65 11.18
CA LYS A 156 -4.37 -13.00 12.37
C LYS A 156 -5.24 -11.80 12.02
N ALA A 157 -5.00 -11.16 10.86
CA ALA A 157 -5.81 -10.04 10.39
C ALA A 157 -7.22 -10.51 9.98
N LYS A 158 -8.25 -9.75 10.37
CA LYS A 158 -9.65 -10.04 10.00
C LYS A 158 -9.89 -9.95 8.51
N ASN A 159 -9.23 -9.01 7.83
CA ASN A 159 -9.35 -8.77 6.39
C ASN A 159 -7.97 -8.54 5.77
N ILE A 160 -7.21 -9.63 5.62
CA ILE A 160 -5.91 -9.61 4.94
C ILE A 160 -6.02 -9.36 3.43
N SER A 161 -7.23 -9.42 2.86
CA SER A 161 -7.53 -9.11 1.47
C SER A 161 -8.23 -7.74 1.36
N GLY A 162 -8.08 -7.09 0.21
CA GLY A 162 -8.83 -5.89 -0.17
C GLY A 162 -7.96 -4.74 -0.67
N GLU A 163 -8.60 -3.80 -1.35
CA GLU A 163 -7.92 -2.72 -2.06
C GLU A 163 -8.00 -1.40 -1.30
N ASN A 164 -6.86 -0.75 -1.14
CA ASN A 164 -6.77 0.60 -0.63
C ASN A 164 -6.59 1.57 -1.80
N LEU A 165 -7.64 2.34 -2.06
CA LEU A 165 -7.70 3.30 -3.17
C LEU A 165 -7.40 4.71 -2.65
N VAL A 166 -6.34 5.32 -3.20
CA VAL A 166 -5.98 6.72 -2.90
C VAL A 166 -6.34 7.62 -4.07
N LYS A 167 -7.01 8.74 -3.78
CA LYS A 167 -7.33 9.77 -4.79
C LYS A 167 -6.08 10.56 -5.16
N THR A 168 -5.66 10.42 -6.42
CA THR A 168 -4.54 11.14 -7.02
C THR A 168 -5.01 12.27 -7.94
N ALA A 169 -6.29 12.30 -8.31
CA ALA A 169 -6.94 13.43 -8.98
C ALA A 169 -8.44 13.49 -8.65
N ALA A 170 -9.14 14.47 -9.21
CA ALA A 170 -10.58 14.67 -8.97
C ALA A 170 -11.44 13.44 -9.29
N THR A 171 -11.07 12.68 -10.31
CA THR A 171 -11.81 11.50 -10.79
C THR A 171 -10.97 10.22 -10.80
N ILE A 172 -9.70 10.29 -10.40
CA ILE A 172 -8.76 9.17 -10.48
C ILE A 172 -8.43 8.72 -9.06
N SER A 173 -8.68 7.45 -8.79
CA SER A 173 -8.21 6.75 -7.59
C SER A 173 -7.35 5.59 -8.03
N GLN A 174 -6.24 5.36 -7.34
CA GLN A 174 -5.29 4.28 -7.64
C GLN A 174 -5.18 3.33 -6.46
N LYS A 175 -5.09 2.03 -6.75
CA LYS A 175 -4.75 1.01 -5.76
C LYS A 175 -3.28 1.17 -5.38
N ILE A 176 -3.00 1.25 -4.09
CA ILE A 176 -1.64 1.47 -3.58
C ILE A 176 -1.09 0.29 -2.76
N ASN A 177 -1.94 -0.66 -2.37
CA ASN A 177 -1.52 -1.80 -1.57
C ASN A 177 -1.48 -3.09 -2.40
N ILE A 178 -0.56 -3.97 -2.01
CA ILE A 178 -0.56 -5.36 -2.40
C ILE A 178 -0.86 -6.14 -1.12
N SER A 179 -1.96 -6.88 -1.13
CA SER A 179 -2.44 -7.55 0.08
C SER A 179 -1.62 -8.80 0.40
N GLY A 180 -1.49 -9.15 1.68
CA GLY A 180 -0.79 -10.37 2.08
C GLY A 180 -1.44 -11.63 1.51
N ALA A 181 -2.74 -11.59 1.24
CA ALA A 181 -3.40 -12.64 0.47
C ALA A 181 -2.86 -12.73 -0.96
N GLU A 182 -2.62 -11.63 -1.66
CA GLU A 182 -2.09 -11.68 -3.03
C GLU A 182 -0.64 -12.20 -3.08
N VAL A 183 0.18 -11.88 -2.06
CA VAL A 183 1.60 -12.26 -2.01
C VAL A 183 1.83 -13.66 -1.44
N PHE A 184 1.14 -13.98 -0.33
CA PHE A 184 1.39 -15.17 0.47
C PHE A 184 0.23 -16.17 0.41
N SER A 185 -0.84 -15.91 -0.34
CA SER A 185 -1.81 -16.98 -0.55
C SER A 185 -1.14 -18.12 -1.29
N THR A 186 -1.35 -19.30 -0.73
CA THR A 186 -0.97 -20.55 -1.34
C THR A 186 -1.64 -20.68 -2.71
N ILE A 187 -0.81 -20.85 -3.74
CA ILE A 187 -1.25 -21.13 -5.11
C ILE A 187 -1.98 -22.49 -5.18
N ILE A 188 -1.60 -23.50 -4.39
CA ILE A 188 -2.30 -24.80 -4.28
C ILE A 188 -2.39 -25.23 -2.80
N LYS A 189 -3.59 -25.15 -2.20
CA LYS A 189 -3.81 -25.59 -0.81
C LYS A 189 -4.16 -27.07 -0.80
N GLN A 190 -3.16 -27.93 -0.58
CA GLN A 190 -3.44 -29.32 -0.26
C GLN A 190 -3.75 -29.45 1.24
N ASN A 191 -5.03 -29.41 1.59
CA ASN A 191 -5.48 -29.80 2.93
C ASN A 191 -5.68 -31.32 2.97
N GLY A 192 -4.75 -32.00 3.64
CA GLY A 192 -4.86 -33.42 3.94
C GLY A 192 -3.59 -33.91 4.61
N ASN A 193 -3.72 -34.82 5.59
CA ASN A 193 -2.62 -35.71 5.88
C ASN A 193 -2.28 -36.41 4.56
N PHE A 194 -1.00 -36.44 4.17
CA PHE A 194 -0.50 -37.52 3.32
C PHE A 194 -1.04 -38.82 3.92
N ASP A 195 -2.12 -39.38 3.35
CA ASP A 195 -2.87 -40.42 4.04
C ASP A 195 -1.99 -41.65 4.11
N VAL A 196 -1.43 -41.86 5.30
CA VAL A 196 -0.58 -43.01 5.61
C VAL A 196 -1.33 -44.32 5.34
N ASN A 197 -2.67 -44.29 5.33
CA ASN A 197 -3.54 -45.43 5.04
C ASN A 197 -4.02 -45.50 3.58
N ALA A 198 -3.75 -44.50 2.73
CA ALA A 198 -4.02 -44.59 1.29
C ALA A 198 -3.28 -45.80 0.69
N ALA A 199 -3.92 -46.49 -0.24
CA ALA A 199 -3.29 -47.64 -0.88
C ALA A 199 -2.13 -47.18 -1.76
N THR A 200 -1.09 -48.00 -1.88
CA THR A 200 -0.02 -47.75 -2.86
C THR A 200 -0.64 -47.71 -4.26
N GLY A 201 -0.45 -46.59 -4.98
CA GLY A 201 -1.07 -46.34 -6.29
C GLY A 201 -2.25 -45.36 -6.28
N ASP A 202 -2.69 -44.86 -5.12
CA ASP A 202 -3.70 -43.78 -5.09
C ASP A 202 -3.10 -42.50 -5.70
N VAL A 203 -3.86 -41.94 -6.65
CA VAL A 203 -3.52 -40.72 -7.39
C VAL A 203 -4.53 -39.65 -7.05
N VAL A 204 -4.06 -38.48 -6.65
CA VAL A 204 -4.92 -37.32 -6.44
C VAL A 204 -4.39 -36.17 -7.28
N ASN A 205 -5.33 -35.56 -8.00
CA ASN A 205 -5.09 -34.45 -8.91
C ASN A 205 -5.69 -33.19 -8.29
N ASP A 206 -4.87 -32.15 -8.16
CA ASP A 206 -5.32 -30.82 -7.79
C ASP A 206 -4.97 -29.86 -8.93
N THR A 207 -5.92 -29.04 -9.36
CA THR A 207 -5.74 -28.10 -10.48
C THR A 207 -5.97 -26.70 -9.97
N THR A 208 -5.00 -25.81 -10.14
CA THR A 208 -5.17 -24.39 -9.83
C THR A 208 -4.65 -23.49 -10.95
N GLN A 209 -5.31 -22.35 -11.12
CA GLN A 209 -4.91 -21.34 -12.09
C GLN A 209 -3.71 -20.55 -11.58
N VAL A 210 -2.67 -20.47 -12.41
CA VAL A 210 -1.44 -19.72 -12.16
C VAL A 210 -1.23 -18.71 -13.27
N TYR A 211 -0.56 -17.61 -12.98
CA TYR A 211 -0.27 -16.57 -13.95
C TYR A 211 1.25 -16.49 -14.13
N ASP A 212 1.73 -16.36 -15.37
CA ASP A 212 3.14 -16.06 -15.61
C ASP A 212 3.48 -14.59 -15.31
N ALA A 213 4.77 -14.26 -15.40
CA ALA A 213 5.26 -12.90 -15.22
C ALA A 213 4.72 -11.89 -16.26
N GLU A 214 4.10 -12.38 -17.34
CA GLU A 214 3.51 -11.61 -18.44
C GLU A 214 1.98 -11.48 -18.33
N GLY A 215 1.38 -12.10 -17.29
CA GLY A 215 -0.05 -12.07 -17.02
C GLY A 215 -0.88 -13.11 -17.79
N ASN A 216 -0.26 -14.06 -18.49
CA ASN A 216 -0.96 -15.14 -19.15
C ASN A 216 -1.40 -16.19 -18.12
N GLN A 217 -2.63 -16.68 -18.27
CA GLN A 217 -3.22 -17.67 -17.37
C GLN A 217 -2.89 -19.08 -17.82
N TYR A 218 -2.34 -19.90 -16.91
CA TYR A 218 -2.09 -21.32 -17.09
C TYR A 218 -2.82 -22.12 -16.01
N ASN A 219 -3.11 -23.38 -16.30
CA ASN A 219 -3.59 -24.33 -15.30
C ASN A 219 -2.40 -25.18 -14.82
N LEU A 220 -2.03 -25.01 -13.55
CA LEU A 220 -1.09 -25.89 -12.87
C LEU A 220 -1.86 -27.12 -12.39
N ASN A 221 -1.56 -28.26 -13.00
CA ASN A 221 -2.05 -29.57 -12.59
C ASN A 221 -0.99 -30.25 -11.72
N LEU A 222 -1.32 -30.52 -10.46
CA LEU A 222 -0.50 -31.26 -9.53
C LEU A 222 -1.06 -32.67 -9.36
N THR A 223 -0.26 -33.68 -9.68
CA THR A 223 -0.59 -35.10 -9.49
C THR A 223 0.35 -35.68 -8.44
N TYR A 224 -0.19 -36.16 -7.32
CA TYR A 224 0.61 -36.95 -6.38
C TYR A 224 0.20 -38.43 -6.42
N THR A 225 1.20 -39.32 -6.47
CA THR A 225 1.01 -40.78 -6.44
C THR A 225 1.79 -41.37 -5.28
N LYS A 226 1.13 -42.15 -4.42
CA LYS A 226 1.82 -42.90 -3.36
C LYS A 226 2.56 -44.09 -3.97
N THR A 227 3.89 -44.06 -3.96
CA THR A 227 4.72 -45.11 -4.58
C THR A 227 5.14 -46.20 -3.60
N SER A 228 5.27 -45.86 -2.30
CA SER A 228 5.58 -46.79 -1.20
C SER A 228 5.06 -46.25 0.14
N ALA A 229 5.16 -47.03 1.23
CA ALA A 229 4.90 -46.52 2.58
C ALA A 229 5.75 -45.27 2.86
N ASN A 230 5.10 -44.14 3.13
CA ASN A 230 5.73 -42.82 3.33
C ASN A 230 6.59 -42.32 2.16
N THR A 231 6.38 -42.81 0.93
CA THR A 231 7.05 -42.29 -0.27
C THR A 231 6.01 -41.88 -1.30
N TYR A 232 6.09 -40.64 -1.77
CA TYR A 232 5.16 -40.04 -2.72
C TYR A 232 5.95 -39.50 -3.92
N SER A 233 5.43 -39.74 -5.13
CA SER A 233 5.90 -39.10 -6.35
C SER A 233 4.98 -37.92 -6.66
N LEU A 234 5.56 -36.74 -6.81
CA LEU A 234 4.87 -35.52 -7.18
C LEU A 234 5.22 -35.20 -8.63
N ASN A 235 4.22 -35.17 -9.49
CA ASN A 235 4.35 -34.66 -10.86
C ASN A 235 3.51 -33.40 -10.98
N TYR A 236 4.04 -32.37 -11.63
CA TYR A 236 3.28 -31.18 -11.96
C TYR A 236 3.41 -30.87 -13.43
N ASP A 237 2.31 -30.46 -14.05
CA ASP A 237 2.27 -29.98 -15.43
C ASP A 237 1.59 -28.61 -15.46
N ILE A 238 2.14 -27.71 -16.27
CA ILE A 238 1.56 -26.38 -16.53
C ILE A 238 1.01 -26.43 -17.95
N ILE A 239 -0.31 -26.25 -18.09
CA ILE A 239 -1.04 -26.29 -19.38
C ILE A 239 -1.62 -24.92 -19.69
#